data_AF-A0A2T7TXS4-F1
#
_entry.id   AF-A0A2T7TXS4-F1
#
_cell.length_a   1.000
_cell.length_b   1.000
_cell.length_c   1.000
_cell.angle_alpha   90.00
_cell.angle_beta   90.00
_cell.angle_gamma   90.00
#
_symmetry.space_group_name_H-M   'P 1'
#
loop_
_entity.id
_entity.type
_entity.pdbx_description
1 polymer ?
#
loop_
_entity_poly.entity_id
_entity_poly.type
_entity_poly.pdbx_seq_one_letter_code
_entity_poly.pdbx_strand_id
1 'polypeptide(L)'
;MQGNNNQTIQGLVGEALRESTDLAQKEFTLFRTEISQNIRTLFIGLAMVVVAAIFAIAAVMLLTESLVEWLATIVNSEALAALIVGGVLALVAIGLGLYGRHAMTASSLTPQRTMRSLKRDAEVLSERGA
;
A
#
# COMPACT_ATOMS: atom_id res chain seq x y z
N MET A 1 -3.52 71.20 4.77
CA MET A 1 -3.06 70.01 5.51
C MET A 1 -4.29 69.18 5.83
N GLN A 2 -4.58 68.14 5.03
CA GLN A 2 -5.77 67.30 5.16
C GLN A 2 -5.39 66.02 5.90
N GLY A 3 -5.94 65.84 7.08
CA GLY A 3 -5.74 64.67 7.92
C GLY A 3 -6.83 63.64 7.72
N ASN A 4 -6.43 62.37 7.58
CA ASN A 4 -6.96 61.23 8.35
C ASN A 4 -6.24 59.95 7.91
N ASN A 5 -5.06 59.68 8.49
CA ASN A 5 -4.31 58.44 8.33
C ASN A 5 -4.88 57.27 9.16
N ASN A 6 -6.17 57.33 9.51
CA ASN A 6 -6.90 56.26 10.20
C ASN A 6 -7.59 55.31 9.20
N GLN A 7 -7.07 55.18 7.97
CA GLN A 7 -7.28 53.98 7.16
C GLN A 7 -6.49 52.86 7.84
N THR A 8 -7.22 52.21 8.73
CA THR A 8 -6.80 51.63 9.98
C THR A 8 -5.95 50.37 9.75
N ILE A 9 -4.98 50.12 10.64
CA ILE A 9 -4.32 48.81 10.79
C ILE A 9 -5.35 47.66 10.87
N GLN A 10 -6.54 47.93 11.38
CA GLN A 10 -7.70 47.00 11.37
C GLN A 10 -8.15 46.59 9.96
N GLY A 11 -8.03 47.47 8.95
CA GLY A 11 -8.32 47.18 7.55
C GLY A 11 -7.28 46.26 6.91
N LEU A 12 -5.99 46.43 7.23
CA LEU A 12 -4.90 45.56 6.75
C LEU A 12 -4.99 44.16 7.36
N VAL A 13 -5.35 44.05 8.64
CA VAL A 13 -5.60 42.76 9.29
C VAL A 13 -6.82 42.05 8.67
N GLY A 14 -7.89 42.79 8.37
CA GLY A 14 -9.05 42.25 7.67
C GLY A 14 -8.73 41.74 6.26
N GLU A 15 -7.88 42.46 5.52
CA GLU A 15 -7.43 42.08 4.19
C GLU A 15 -6.53 40.82 4.23
N ALA A 16 -5.57 40.76 5.16
CA ALA A 16 -4.68 39.62 5.33
C ALA A 16 -5.42 38.34 5.77
N LEU A 17 -6.45 38.46 6.62
CA LEU A 17 -7.31 37.34 6.99
C LEU A 17 -8.15 36.85 5.81
N ARG A 18 -8.64 37.77 4.98
CA ARG A 18 -9.39 37.42 3.76
C ARG A 18 -8.48 36.73 2.74
N GLU A 19 -7.26 37.23 2.55
CA GLU A 19 -6.27 36.62 1.68
C GLU A 19 -5.81 35.24 2.18
N SER A 20 -5.63 35.08 3.49
CA SER A 20 -5.31 33.78 4.12
C SER A 20 -6.44 32.76 3.94
N THR A 21 -7.70 33.21 4.02
CA THR A 21 -8.88 32.35 3.80
C THR A 21 -8.98 31.94 2.33
N ASP A 22 -8.73 32.86 1.40
CA ASP A 22 -8.73 32.58 -0.04
C ASP A 22 -7.61 31.60 -0.43
N LEU A 23 -6.42 31.74 0.19
CA LEU A 23 -5.31 30.82 0.00
C LEU A 23 -5.60 29.43 0.57
N ALA A 24 -6.18 29.35 1.77
CA ALA A 24 -6.59 28.09 2.38
C ALA A 24 -7.65 27.36 1.52
N GLN A 25 -8.59 28.10 0.93
CA GLN A 25 -9.60 27.54 0.03
C GLN A 25 -8.98 27.02 -1.29
N LYS A 26 -7.98 27.72 -1.83
CA LYS A 26 -7.19 27.26 -2.98
C LYS A 26 -6.38 26.01 -2.66
N GLU A 27 -5.66 25.98 -1.54
CA GLU A 27 -4.91 24.79 -1.11
C GLU A 27 -5.82 23.59 -0.88
N PHE A 28 -7.00 23.78 -0.28
CA PHE A 28 -7.98 22.72 -0.13
C PHE A 28 -8.50 22.19 -1.48
N THR A 29 -8.71 23.08 -2.45
CA THR A 29 -9.14 22.70 -3.81
C THR A 29 -8.05 21.93 -4.56
N LEU A 30 -6.80 22.38 -4.44
CA LEU A 30 -5.62 21.70 -4.97
C LEU A 30 -5.44 20.32 -4.31
N PHE A 31 -5.46 20.27 -2.98
CA PHE A 31 -5.38 19.05 -2.20
C PHE A 31 -6.47 18.04 -2.58
N ARG A 32 -7.72 18.49 -2.72
CA ARG A 32 -8.82 17.62 -3.17
C ARG A 32 -8.58 17.09 -4.58
N THR A 33 -8.05 17.93 -5.47
CA THR A 33 -7.72 17.56 -6.85
C THR A 33 -6.62 16.50 -6.89
N GLU A 34 -5.55 16.72 -6.13
CA GLU A 34 -4.41 15.81 -6.03
C GLU A 34 -4.80 14.48 -5.38
N ILE A 35 -5.60 14.50 -4.31
CA ILE A 35 -6.15 13.28 -3.71
C ILE A 35 -6.99 12.51 -4.72
N SER A 36 -7.89 13.18 -5.44
CA SER A 36 -8.74 12.52 -6.44
C SER A 36 -7.90 11.86 -7.54
N GLN A 37 -6.87 12.56 -8.02
CA GLN A 37 -5.94 12.03 -9.01
C GLN A 37 -5.12 10.85 -8.48
N ASN A 38 -4.59 10.95 -7.26
CA ASN A 38 -3.83 9.88 -6.61
C ASN A 38 -4.69 8.64 -6.38
N ILE A 39 -5.92 8.82 -5.88
CA ILE A 39 -6.89 7.73 -5.68
C ILE A 39 -7.21 7.05 -7.00
N ARG A 40 -7.44 7.81 -8.08
CA ARG A 40 -7.72 7.23 -9.40
C ARG A 40 -6.54 6.39 -9.90
N THR A 41 -5.32 6.90 -9.77
CA THR A 41 -4.10 6.16 -10.15
C THR A 41 -3.93 4.90 -9.30
N LEU A 42 -4.19 4.96 -8.00
CA LEU A 42 -4.17 3.78 -7.11
C LEU A 42 -5.21 2.74 -7.53
N PHE A 43 -6.44 3.15 -7.87
CA PHE A 43 -7.47 2.23 -8.36
C PHE A 43 -7.09 1.56 -9.67
N ILE A 44 -6.55 2.32 -10.63
CA ILE A 44 -6.08 1.77 -11.91
C ILE A 44 -4.91 0.81 -11.65
N GLY A 45 -3.96 1.18 -10.81
CA GLY A 45 -2.84 0.33 -10.42
C GLY A 45 -3.31 -0.99 -9.79
N LEU A 46 -4.25 -0.93 -8.85
CA LEU A 46 -4.84 -2.11 -8.22
C LEU A 46 -5.59 -2.99 -9.25
N ALA A 47 -6.40 -2.38 -10.13
CA ALA A 47 -7.10 -3.11 -11.17
C ALA A 47 -6.12 -3.84 -12.11
N MET A 48 -5.02 -3.18 -12.50
CA MET A 48 -3.97 -3.78 -13.33
C MET A 48 -3.29 -4.94 -12.62
N VAL A 49 -2.99 -4.82 -11.32
CA VAL A 49 -2.39 -5.91 -10.52
C VAL A 49 -3.35 -7.11 -10.43
N VAL A 50 -4.64 -6.88 -10.22
CA VAL A 50 -5.65 -7.95 -10.17
C VAL A 50 -5.75 -8.66 -11.53
N VAL A 51 -5.83 -7.91 -12.63
CA VAL A 51 -5.85 -8.48 -13.98
C VAL A 51 -4.57 -9.28 -14.25
N ALA A 52 -3.40 -8.73 -13.93
CA ALA A 52 -2.13 -9.43 -14.07
C ALA A 52 -2.08 -10.72 -13.25
N ALA A 53 -2.61 -10.72 -12.02
CA ALA A 53 -2.69 -11.92 -11.19
C ALA A 53 -3.59 -13.00 -11.82
N ILE A 54 -4.75 -12.63 -12.39
CA ILE A 54 -5.62 -13.57 -13.11
C ILE A 54 -4.87 -14.20 -14.29
N PHE A 55 -4.21 -13.40 -15.11
CA PHE A 55 -3.42 -13.90 -16.23
C PHE A 55 -2.25 -14.78 -15.78
N ALA A 56 -1.56 -14.41 -14.69
CA ALA A 56 -0.49 -15.22 -14.13
C ALA A 56 -1.00 -16.59 -13.67
N ILE A 57 -2.15 -16.65 -12.99
CA ILE A 57 -2.78 -17.91 -12.58
C ILE A 57 -3.11 -18.77 -13.80
N ALA A 58 -3.79 -18.19 -14.80
CA ALA A 58 -4.14 -18.91 -16.03
C ALA A 58 -2.90 -19.43 -16.78
N ALA A 59 -1.85 -18.62 -16.88
CA ALA A 59 -0.60 -19.00 -17.51
C ALA A 59 0.11 -20.14 -16.75
N VAL A 60 0.16 -20.09 -15.41
CA VAL A 60 0.75 -21.15 -14.60
C VAL A 60 0.00 -22.47 -14.76
N MET A 61 -1.34 -22.44 -14.81
CA MET A 61 -2.14 -23.64 -15.06
C MET A 61 -1.83 -24.25 -16.43
N LEU A 62 -1.88 -23.44 -17.50
CA LEU A 62 -1.59 -23.89 -18.86
C LEU A 62 -0.16 -24.41 -19.01
N LEU A 63 0.83 -23.73 -18.41
CA LEU A 63 2.23 -24.18 -18.45
C LEU A 63 2.43 -25.48 -17.66
N THR A 64 1.72 -25.66 -16.55
CA THR A 64 1.80 -26.88 -15.75
C THR A 64 1.22 -28.06 -16.53
N GLU A 65 0.04 -27.90 -17.14
CA GLU A 65 -0.56 -28.94 -17.99
C GLU A 65 0.34 -29.28 -19.18
N SER A 66 0.83 -28.27 -19.90
CA SER A 66 1.75 -28.46 -21.03
C SER A 66 3.04 -29.17 -20.62
N LEU A 67 3.59 -28.87 -19.44
CA LEU A 67 4.77 -29.52 -18.91
C LEU A 67 4.50 -30.99 -18.54
N VAL A 68 3.34 -31.28 -17.95
CA VAL A 68 2.92 -32.65 -17.65
C VAL A 68 2.77 -33.47 -18.93
N GLU A 69 2.08 -32.93 -19.94
CA GLU A 69 1.88 -33.60 -21.22
C GLU A 69 3.21 -33.86 -21.93
N TRP A 70 4.09 -32.86 -21.99
CA TRP A 70 5.43 -33.03 -22.55
C TRP A 70 6.22 -34.11 -21.82
N LEU A 71 6.23 -34.09 -20.48
CA LEU A 71 6.96 -35.07 -19.69
C LEU A 71 6.35 -36.48 -19.80
N ALA A 72 5.03 -36.58 -20.00
CA ALA A 72 4.35 -37.85 -20.23
C ALA A 72 4.87 -38.54 -21.50
N THR A 73 5.27 -37.79 -22.54
CA THR A 73 5.90 -38.37 -23.74
C THR A 73 7.25 -39.03 -23.47
N ILE A 74 7.97 -38.58 -22.43
CA ILE A 74 9.29 -39.09 -22.05
C ILE A 74 9.15 -40.28 -21.11
N VAL A 75 8.27 -40.14 -20.11
CA VAL A 75 8.05 -41.15 -19.04
C VAL A 75 7.08 -42.25 -19.49
N ASN A 76 6.37 -42.08 -20.60
CA ASN A 76 5.33 -42.98 -21.11
C ASN A 76 4.19 -43.22 -20.11
N SER A 77 3.95 -42.27 -19.21
CA SER A 77 2.88 -42.33 -18.22
C SER A 77 2.50 -40.92 -17.77
N GLU A 78 1.25 -40.54 -18.02
CA GLU A 78 0.69 -39.26 -17.60
C GLU A 78 0.64 -39.14 -16.08
N ALA A 79 0.28 -40.21 -15.37
CA ALA A 79 0.22 -40.24 -13.91
C ALA A 79 1.59 -40.00 -13.27
N LEU A 80 2.65 -40.63 -13.78
CA LEU A 80 4.01 -40.43 -13.28
C LEU A 80 4.52 -39.02 -13.61
N ALA A 81 4.24 -38.51 -14.80
CA ALA A 81 4.60 -37.14 -15.18
C ALA A 81 3.92 -36.11 -14.26
N ALA A 82 2.61 -36.25 -14.02
CA ALA A 82 1.86 -35.39 -13.11
C ALA A 82 2.41 -35.44 -11.68
N LEU A 83 2.78 -36.63 -11.19
CA LEU A 83 3.36 -36.79 -9.85
C LEU A 83 4.73 -36.11 -9.73
N ILE A 84 5.57 -36.20 -10.76
CA ILE A 84 6.89 -35.56 -10.78
C ILE A 84 6.75 -34.04 -10.82
N VAL A 85 5.98 -33.50 -11.77
CA VAL A 85 5.79 -32.05 -11.91
C VAL A 85 5.11 -31.46 -10.68
N GLY A 86 4.03 -32.10 -10.21
CA GLY A 86 3.33 -31.69 -8.99
C GLY A 86 4.22 -31.75 -7.75
N GLY A 87 5.06 -32.79 -7.64
CA GLY A 87 6.03 -32.92 -6.55
C GLY A 87 7.07 -31.78 -6.55
N VAL A 88 7.61 -31.44 -7.72
CA VAL A 88 8.56 -30.31 -7.85
C VAL A 88 7.89 -28.99 -7.49
N LEU A 89 6.68 -28.72 -8.00
CA LEU A 89 5.93 -27.51 -7.68
C LEU A 89 5.57 -27.43 -6.18
N ALA A 90 5.22 -28.56 -5.55
CA ALA A 90 4.96 -28.61 -4.12
C ALA A 90 6.20 -28.26 -3.29
N LEU A 91 7.39 -28.78 -3.67
CA LEU A 91 8.65 -28.43 -3.00
C LEU A 91 8.97 -26.94 -3.14
N VAL A 92 8.78 -26.36 -4.32
CA VAL A 92 8.95 -24.92 -4.55
C VAL A 92 7.97 -24.11 -3.70
N ALA A 93 6.69 -24.50 -3.66
CA ALA A 93 5.66 -23.82 -2.87
C ALA A 93 5.97 -23.86 -1.37
N ILE A 94 6.41 -25.01 -0.84
CA ILE A 94 6.86 -25.15 0.56
C ILE A 94 8.06 -24.23 0.81
N GLY A 95 9.07 -24.23 -0.06
CA GLY A 95 10.25 -23.37 0.07
C GLY A 95 9.90 -21.89 0.10
N LEU A 96 9.06 -21.42 -0.82
CA LEU A 96 8.57 -20.04 -0.85
C LEU A 96 7.72 -19.69 0.38
N GLY A 97 6.87 -20.61 0.85
CA GLY A 97 6.06 -20.40 2.05
C GLY A 97 6.91 -20.27 3.31
N LEU A 98 7.92 -21.12 3.46
CA LEU A 98 8.88 -21.05 4.58
C LEU A 98 9.71 -19.77 4.50
N TYR A 99 10.20 -19.40 3.31
CA TYR A 99 10.94 -18.15 3.10
C TYR A 99 10.08 -16.93 3.40
N GLY A 100 8.84 -16.88 2.90
CA GLY A 100 7.90 -15.78 3.15
C GLY A 100 7.62 -15.63 4.64
N ARG A 101 7.36 -16.74 5.35
CA ARG A 101 7.20 -16.74 6.80
C ARG A 101 8.46 -16.22 7.51
N HIS A 102 9.64 -16.65 7.08
CA HIS A 102 10.90 -16.19 7.65
C HIS A 102 11.10 -14.68 7.40
N ALA A 103 10.87 -14.21 6.18
CA ALA A 103 10.97 -12.81 5.81
C ALA A 103 10.05 -11.95 6.68
N MET A 104 8.77 -12.30 6.82
CA MET A 104 7.82 -11.58 7.68
C MET A 104 8.17 -11.60 9.17
N THR A 105 8.94 -12.59 9.62
CA THR A 105 9.42 -12.68 11.01
C THR A 105 10.70 -11.86 11.21
N ALA A 106 11.59 -11.86 10.21
CA ALA A 106 12.87 -11.15 10.24
C ALA A 106 12.72 -9.64 10.05
N SER A 107 11.82 -9.20 9.16
CA SER A 107 11.31 -7.84 9.18
C SER A 107 10.25 -7.75 10.26
N SER A 108 10.66 -7.53 11.51
CA SER A 108 9.73 -7.27 12.62
C SER A 108 8.87 -6.04 12.27
N LEU A 109 7.74 -6.28 11.63
CA LEU A 109 6.68 -5.30 11.33
C LEU A 109 6.05 -4.74 12.62
N THR A 110 6.42 -5.29 13.78
CA THR A 110 6.19 -4.70 15.10
C THR A 110 7.29 -3.64 15.34
N PRO A 111 7.01 -2.34 15.23
CA PRO A 111 8.02 -1.32 15.49
C PRO A 111 8.24 -1.28 17.00
N GLN A 112 9.27 -1.97 17.49
CA GLN A 112 9.51 -2.10 18.92
C GLN A 112 9.78 -0.74 19.61
N ARG A 113 10.17 0.29 18.84
CA ARG A 113 10.34 1.65 19.33
C ARG A 113 8.99 2.38 19.42
N THR A 114 8.19 2.37 18.36
CA THR A 114 6.85 2.99 18.35
C THR A 114 5.94 2.38 19.41
N MET A 115 5.98 1.06 19.59
CA MET A 115 5.19 0.38 20.62
C MET A 115 5.63 0.77 22.04
N ARG A 116 6.92 1.01 22.26
CA ARG A 116 7.44 1.51 23.55
C ARG A 116 7.03 2.96 23.81
N SER A 117 7.07 3.82 22.79
CA SER A 117 6.61 5.21 22.91
C SER A 117 5.11 5.26 23.24
N LEU A 118 4.27 4.53 22.52
CA LEU A 118 2.83 4.48 22.77
C LEU A 118 2.49 3.96 24.19
N LYS A 119 3.21 2.94 24.68
CA LYS A 119 3.03 2.44 26.06
C LYS A 119 3.42 3.50 27.09
N ARG A 120 4.55 4.18 26.89
CA ARG A 120 5.03 5.23 27.79
C ARG A 120 4.06 6.42 27.81
N ASP A 121 3.55 6.80 26.65
CA ASP A 121 2.59 7.90 26.52
C ASP A 121 1.27 7.54 27.21
N ALA A 122 0.77 6.31 27.06
CA ALA A 122 -0.42 5.83 27.75
C ALA A 122 -0.24 5.81 29.29
N GLU A 123 0.92 5.40 29.77
CA GLU A 123 1.25 5.36 31.20
C GLU A 123 1.28 6.77 31.80
N VAL A 124 1.90 7.74 31.11
CA VAL A 124 1.92 9.15 31.51
C VAL A 124 0.52 9.78 31.52
N LEU A 125 -0.33 9.43 30.57
CA LEU A 125 -1.74 9.86 30.57
C LEU A 125 -2.55 9.23 31.71
N SER A 126 -2.27 7.97 32.07
CA SER A 126 -2.94 7.29 33.18
C SER A 126 -2.54 7.84 34.55
N GLU A 127 -1.27 8.22 34.74
CA GLU A 127 -0.80 8.87 35.98
C GLU A 127 -1.33 10.30 36.15
N ARG A 128 -1.65 10.99 35.05
CA ARG A 128 -2.20 12.37 35.10
C ARG A 128 -3.72 12.40 35.23
N GLY A 129 -4.39 11.27 35.04
CA GLY A 129 -5.85 11.13 35.11
C GLY A 129 -6.36 10.48 36.40
N ALA A 130 -5.47 10.06 37.31
CA ALA A 130 -5.77 9.56 38.65
C ALA A 130 -5.37 10.59 39.71
#